data_AF-A0A7L7L3Q1-F1
#
_entry.id   AF-A0A7L7L3Q1-F1
#
_cell.length_a   1.000
_cell.length_b   1.000
_cell.length_c   1.000
_cell.angle_alpha   90.00
_cell.angle_beta   90.00
_cell.angle_gamma   90.00
#
_symmetry.space_group_name_H-M   'P 1'
#
loop_
_entity.id
_entity.type
_entity.pdbx_description
1 polymer ?
#
loop_
_entity_poly.entity_id
_entity_poly.type
_entity_poly.pdbx_seq_one_letter_code
_entity_poly.pdbx_strand_id
1 'polypeptide(L)'
;MLKYVFTLVISFFLAYSSVTAQELQCEVIINDDQVTVTDKRVFRDMQRDIFNFINNQRWTSTAYKQEERIQARMLITITSVPTIGNYTATVQVLSARPVYGTGYETTVLSFFDKDWAFEYNDAQPLQFSENSYTSQLASLLTFYSYLIIGLDNDSFSRLGGSAMYDRATNVLNNVAAQNLNAPGWKAFEDTRNRYWLLTNLQDPQIEPFRTAVYNYFRQGMDIFISKPADARTNILKAIRSIQQVAQRRPGTAIIRSFFDAKSDEIVSVFKGGAPADKQTVYSILSELDPTNITKYQVLLQR
;
A
#
# COMPACT_ATOMS: atom_id res chain seq x y z
N MET A 1 17.10 52.47 12.66
CA MET A 1 16.97 51.13 13.28
C MET A 1 15.61 50.48 13.04
N LEU A 2 14.48 51.18 13.21
CA LEU A 2 13.13 50.60 13.01
C LEU A 2 12.88 49.98 11.61
N LYS A 3 13.39 50.59 10.54
CA LYS A 3 13.27 50.04 9.17
C LYS A 3 13.96 48.69 9.00
N TYR A 4 15.14 48.50 9.59
CA TYR A 4 15.89 47.24 9.49
C TYR A 4 15.24 46.12 10.32
N VAL A 5 14.62 46.45 11.46
CA VAL A 5 13.82 45.51 12.26
C VAL A 5 12.58 45.06 11.48
N PHE A 6 11.90 45.98 10.79
CA PHE A 6 10.72 45.65 9.98
C PHE A 6 11.06 44.73 8.79
N THR A 7 12.18 44.97 8.10
CA THR A 7 12.66 44.09 7.02
C THR A 7 13.06 42.70 7.54
N LEU A 8 13.64 42.62 8.74
CA LEU A 8 14.07 41.35 9.35
C LEU A 8 12.87 40.51 9.82
N VAL A 9 11.80 41.15 10.31
CA VAL A 9 10.53 40.49 10.68
C VAL A 9 9.79 39.98 9.43
N ILE A 10 9.76 40.74 8.33
CA ILE A 10 9.14 40.30 7.06
C ILE A 10 9.93 39.14 6.44
N SER A 11 11.27 39.20 6.49
CA SER A 11 12.13 38.09 6.05
C SER A 11 11.96 36.83 6.90
N PHE A 12 11.63 36.97 8.19
CA PHE A 12 11.36 35.84 9.07
C PHE A 12 9.98 35.21 8.78
N PHE A 13 8.96 36.00 8.43
CA PHE A 13 7.63 35.49 8.06
C PHE A 13 7.59 34.83 6.67
N LEU A 14 8.42 35.27 5.71
CA LEU A 14 8.52 34.65 4.39
C LEU A 14 9.30 33.32 4.39
N ALA A 15 10.02 33.00 5.46
CA ALA A 15 10.72 31.72 5.62
C ALA A 15 9.81 30.57 6.13
N TYR A 16 8.56 30.87 6.52
CA TYR A 16 7.60 29.88 7.02
C TYR A 16 6.59 29.38 5.98
N SER A 17 6.66 29.83 4.72
CA SER A 17 5.68 29.47 3.68
C SER A 17 6.12 28.30 2.79
N SER A 18 6.45 27.15 3.38
CA SER A 18 6.56 25.91 2.61
C SER A 18 6.47 24.67 3.51
N VAL A 19 5.27 24.34 3.98
CA VAL A 19 4.97 23.00 4.49
C VAL A 19 3.55 22.59 4.09
N THR A 20 3.39 22.17 2.85
CA THR A 20 2.30 21.26 2.45
C THR A 20 2.90 20.13 1.63
N ALA A 21 3.72 19.30 2.28
CA ALA A 21 4.04 17.99 1.73
C ALA A 21 2.96 17.03 2.21
N GLN A 22 2.14 16.58 1.26
CA GLN A 22 1.20 15.49 1.43
C GLN A 22 1.77 14.37 0.57
N GLU A 23 2.20 13.27 1.18
CA GLU A 23 2.87 12.18 0.47
C GLU A 23 1.89 11.36 -0.38
N LEU A 24 0.64 11.30 0.07
CA LEU A 24 -0.40 10.48 -0.54
C LEU A 24 -1.37 11.32 -1.35
N GLN A 25 -1.81 10.74 -2.47
CA GLN A 25 -3.01 11.14 -3.19
C GLN A 25 -3.95 9.92 -3.23
N CYS A 26 -4.73 9.77 -2.16
CA CYS A 26 -5.62 8.65 -1.94
C CYS A 26 -7.07 9.01 -2.30
N GLU A 27 -7.63 8.29 -3.28
CA GLU A 27 -9.06 8.30 -3.56
C GLU A 27 -9.79 7.38 -2.57
N VAL A 28 -10.81 7.91 -1.90
CA VAL A 28 -11.61 7.16 -0.92
C VAL A 28 -13.03 7.04 -1.44
N ILE A 29 -13.50 5.81 -1.55
CA ILE A 29 -14.87 5.49 -2.00
C ILE A 29 -15.51 4.64 -0.92
N ILE A 30 -16.66 5.08 -0.41
CA ILE A 30 -17.50 4.28 0.49
C ILE A 30 -18.67 3.73 -0.30
N ASN A 31 -18.81 2.40 -0.31
CA ASN A 31 -19.98 1.69 -0.78
C ASN A 31 -20.82 1.24 0.42
N ASP A 32 -22.04 1.75 0.51
CA ASP A 32 -23.03 1.41 1.54
C ASP A 32 -24.24 0.62 1.01
N ASP A 33 -24.17 0.07 -0.20
CA ASP A 33 -25.30 -0.61 -0.86
C ASP A 33 -25.80 -1.84 -0.09
N GLN A 34 -24.93 -2.47 0.72
CA GLN A 34 -25.24 -3.66 1.50
C GLN A 34 -25.97 -3.36 2.82
N VAL A 35 -26.04 -2.08 3.23
CA VAL A 35 -26.63 -1.68 4.51
C VAL A 35 -27.82 -0.74 4.33
N THR A 36 -28.86 -0.95 5.13
CA THR A 36 -30.01 -0.05 5.19
C THR A 36 -29.95 0.73 6.49
N VAL A 37 -29.66 2.02 6.40
CA VAL A 37 -29.63 2.96 7.54
C VAL A 37 -30.58 4.12 7.30
N THR A 38 -31.09 4.72 8.38
CA THR A 38 -32.01 5.87 8.31
C THR A 38 -31.36 7.11 7.70
N ASP A 39 -30.10 7.37 8.04
CA ASP A 39 -29.36 8.53 7.55
C ASP A 39 -28.12 8.11 6.77
N LYS A 40 -28.21 8.16 5.43
CA LYS A 40 -27.06 7.88 4.55
C LYS A 40 -26.04 9.02 4.50
N ARG A 41 -26.33 10.20 5.07
CA ARG A 41 -25.39 11.34 5.07
C ARG A 41 -24.10 10.98 5.80
N VAL A 42 -24.19 10.17 6.86
CA VAL A 42 -23.06 9.70 7.66
C VAL A 42 -21.95 9.06 6.81
N PHE A 43 -22.29 8.35 5.73
CA PHE A 43 -21.29 7.73 4.86
C PHE A 43 -20.58 8.74 3.96
N ARG A 44 -21.27 9.81 3.55
CA ARG A 44 -20.63 10.91 2.79
C ARG A 44 -19.69 11.72 3.68
N ASP A 45 -20.10 11.96 4.93
CA ASP A 45 -19.25 12.62 5.91
C ASP A 45 -18.04 11.75 6.26
N MET A 46 -18.25 10.45 6.49
CA MET A 46 -17.18 9.47 6.71
C MET A 46 -16.18 9.45 5.55
N GLN A 47 -16.66 9.40 4.30
CA GLN A 47 -15.79 9.42 3.13
C GLN A 47 -14.92 10.67 3.07
N ARG A 48 -15.53 11.85 3.31
CA ARG A 48 -14.82 13.14 3.36
C ARG A 48 -13.77 13.16 4.47
N ASP A 49 -14.13 12.68 5.66
CA ASP A 49 -13.26 12.76 6.83
C ASP A 49 -12.08 11.78 6.69
N ILE A 50 -12.30 10.57 6.17
CA ILE A 50 -11.24 9.63 5.82
C ILE A 50 -10.33 10.22 4.73
N PHE A 51 -10.91 10.80 3.67
CA PHE A 51 -10.15 11.45 2.60
C PHE A 51 -9.26 12.56 3.16
N ASN A 52 -9.81 13.43 4.01
CA ASN A 52 -9.07 14.52 4.64
C ASN A 52 -7.98 14.00 5.57
N PHE A 53 -8.25 12.96 6.36
CA PHE A 53 -7.28 12.35 7.27
C PHE A 53 -6.08 11.77 6.51
N ILE A 54 -6.30 11.06 5.40
CA ILE A 54 -5.20 10.47 4.63
C ILE A 54 -4.41 11.54 3.86
N ASN A 55 -5.12 12.43 3.15
CA ASN A 55 -4.50 13.33 2.19
C ASN A 55 -3.96 14.63 2.80
N ASN A 56 -4.46 15.06 3.98
CA ASN A 56 -3.98 16.30 4.61
C ASN A 56 -3.03 16.08 5.79
N GLN A 57 -2.79 14.82 6.15
CA GLN A 57 -1.80 14.46 7.15
C GLN A 57 -0.40 14.41 6.55
N ARG A 58 0.59 14.82 7.34
CA ARG A 58 2.00 14.61 7.04
C ARG A 58 2.43 13.28 7.67
N TRP A 59 2.87 12.33 6.85
CA TRP A 59 3.26 10.99 7.30
C TRP A 59 4.77 10.86 7.55
N THR A 60 5.56 11.68 6.85
CA THR A 60 7.03 11.64 6.86
C THR A 60 7.62 13.04 6.91
N SER A 61 8.94 13.13 7.11
CA SER A 61 9.65 14.40 7.01
C SER A 61 9.92 14.82 5.55
N THR A 62 9.79 13.91 4.59
CA THR A 62 10.14 14.11 3.18
C THR A 62 9.16 15.07 2.50
N ALA A 63 9.69 15.97 1.67
CA ALA A 63 8.87 16.85 0.85
C ALA A 63 8.58 16.18 -0.51
N TYR A 64 7.30 16.09 -0.85
CA TYR A 64 6.82 15.56 -2.14
C TYR A 64 6.29 16.69 -2.99
N LYS A 65 6.66 16.70 -4.27
CA LYS A 65 5.94 17.51 -5.27
C LYS A 65 4.58 16.87 -5.59
N GLN A 66 3.68 17.64 -6.21
CA GLN A 66 2.34 17.15 -6.53
C GLN A 66 2.37 15.92 -7.46
N GLU A 67 3.26 15.92 -8.44
CA GLU A 67 3.50 14.83 -9.38
C GLU A 67 4.26 13.64 -8.77
N GLU A 68 4.86 13.81 -7.59
CA GLU A 68 5.57 12.75 -6.86
C GLU A 68 4.66 12.04 -5.85
N ARG A 69 3.45 12.57 -5.60
CA ARG A 69 2.51 11.99 -4.64
C ARG A 69 2.12 10.57 -5.04
N ILE A 70 2.14 9.67 -4.06
CA ILE A 70 1.83 8.26 -4.25
C ILE A 70 0.32 8.12 -4.48
N GLN A 71 -0.04 7.59 -5.64
CA GLN A 71 -1.43 7.36 -6.00
C GLN A 71 -1.95 6.14 -5.23
N ALA A 72 -3.06 6.31 -4.51
CA ALA A 72 -3.70 5.25 -3.77
C ALA A 72 -5.21 5.28 -3.92
N ARG A 73 -5.86 4.15 -3.68
CA ARG A 73 -7.32 4.05 -3.63
C ARG A 73 -7.73 3.12 -2.49
N MET A 74 -8.71 3.56 -1.70
CA MET A 74 -9.41 2.74 -0.73
C MET A 74 -10.88 2.64 -1.10
N LEU A 75 -11.31 1.44 -1.50
CA LEU A 75 -12.73 1.12 -1.66
C LEU A 75 -13.20 0.43 -0.38
N ILE A 76 -13.98 1.15 0.42
CA ILE A 76 -14.53 0.69 1.70
C ILE A 76 -15.97 0.26 1.46
N THR A 77 -16.27 -1.02 1.59
CA THR A 77 -17.64 -1.54 1.48
C THR A 77 -18.17 -1.82 2.88
N ILE A 78 -19.14 -1.02 3.34
CA ILE A 78 -19.79 -1.20 4.64
C ILE A 78 -20.67 -2.45 4.56
N THR A 79 -20.36 -3.45 5.37
CA THR A 79 -21.03 -4.75 5.36
C THR A 79 -22.12 -4.85 6.41
N SER A 80 -21.96 -4.18 7.56
CA SER A 80 -23.00 -4.13 8.59
C SER A 80 -22.85 -2.92 9.50
N VAL A 81 -23.95 -2.57 10.18
CA VAL A 81 -24.01 -1.55 11.23
C VAL A 81 -24.60 -2.20 12.48
N PRO A 82 -23.79 -2.90 13.29
CA PRO A 82 -24.30 -3.68 14.43
C PRO A 82 -25.05 -2.82 15.43
N THR A 83 -24.54 -1.61 15.67
CA THR A 83 -25.17 -0.55 16.46
C THR A 83 -24.84 0.80 15.83
N ILE A 84 -25.66 1.81 16.08
CA ILE A 84 -25.42 3.16 15.54
C ILE A 84 -24.02 3.64 15.97
N GLY A 85 -23.24 4.10 14.99
CA GLY A 85 -21.87 4.56 15.19
C GLY A 85 -20.80 3.46 15.16
N ASN A 86 -21.19 2.17 15.09
CA ASN A 86 -20.28 1.04 14.94
C ASN A 86 -20.49 0.41 13.55
N TYR A 87 -19.39 0.18 12.84
CA TYR A 87 -19.43 -0.30 11.46
C TYR A 87 -18.50 -1.49 11.30
N THR A 88 -18.94 -2.46 10.50
CA THR A 88 -18.04 -3.45 9.92
C THR A 88 -17.93 -3.21 8.42
N ALA A 89 -16.75 -3.43 7.86
CA ALA A 89 -16.49 -3.20 6.46
C ALA A 89 -15.47 -4.21 5.91
N THR A 90 -15.45 -4.31 4.60
CA THR A 90 -14.31 -4.86 3.87
C THR A 90 -13.68 -3.75 3.04
N VAL A 91 -12.36 -3.76 2.88
CA VAL A 91 -11.62 -2.69 2.21
C VAL A 91 -10.65 -3.27 1.19
N GLN A 92 -10.74 -2.77 -0.04
CA GLN A 92 -9.70 -2.97 -1.04
C GLN A 92 -8.76 -1.77 -1.02
N VAL A 93 -7.50 -2.01 -0.63
CA VAL A 93 -6.43 -1.01 -0.64
C VAL A 93 -5.55 -1.24 -1.86
N LEU A 94 -5.41 -0.20 -2.67
CA LEU A 94 -4.57 -0.18 -3.86
C LEU A 94 -3.58 0.98 -3.77
N SER A 95 -2.34 0.75 -4.19
CA SER A 95 -1.40 1.84 -4.50
C SER A 95 -0.75 1.60 -5.85
N ALA A 96 -0.38 2.69 -6.51
CA ALA A 96 0.27 2.64 -7.81
C ALA A 96 1.34 3.74 -7.91
N ARG A 97 2.29 3.50 -8.81
CA ARG A 97 3.31 4.48 -9.19
C ARG A 97 3.46 4.55 -10.69
N PRO A 98 3.92 5.68 -11.25
CA PRO A 98 4.29 5.76 -12.65
C PRO A 98 5.55 4.94 -12.94
N VAL A 99 5.60 4.37 -14.15
CA VAL A 99 6.83 3.77 -14.71
C VAL A 99 7.62 4.86 -15.41
N TYR A 100 8.91 4.97 -15.07
CA TYR A 100 9.77 6.05 -15.54
C TYR A 100 9.78 6.18 -17.08
N GLY A 101 9.59 7.41 -17.57
CA GLY A 101 9.60 7.71 -19.00
C GLY A 101 8.36 7.26 -19.78
N THR A 102 7.30 6.81 -19.10
CA THR A 102 6.02 6.38 -19.70
C THR A 102 4.83 7.14 -19.10
N GLY A 103 3.67 7.06 -19.76
CA GLY A 103 2.37 7.38 -19.14
C GLY A 103 1.70 6.15 -18.49
N TYR A 104 2.43 5.06 -18.29
CA TYR A 104 1.91 3.82 -17.72
C TYR A 104 2.08 3.81 -16.21
N GLU A 105 1.00 3.50 -15.50
CA GLU A 105 1.01 3.32 -14.04
C GLU A 105 0.98 1.84 -13.70
N THR A 106 1.71 1.48 -12.64
CA THR A 106 1.88 0.10 -12.21
C THR A 106 1.47 -0.04 -10.75
N THR A 107 0.59 -1.00 -10.45
CA THR A 107 0.11 -1.25 -9.09
C THR A 107 1.23 -1.81 -8.22
N VAL A 108 1.49 -1.18 -7.07
CA VAL A 108 2.50 -1.62 -6.10
C VAL A 108 1.88 -2.52 -5.04
N LEU A 109 0.74 -2.10 -4.48
CA LEU A 109 -0.01 -2.86 -3.47
C LEU A 109 -1.42 -3.17 -3.99
N SER A 110 -1.86 -4.41 -3.80
CA SER A 110 -3.27 -4.80 -3.88
C SER A 110 -3.64 -5.70 -2.73
N PHE A 111 -4.40 -5.17 -1.77
CA PHE A 111 -4.75 -5.89 -0.56
C PHE A 111 -6.23 -5.77 -0.24
N PHE A 112 -6.89 -6.92 -0.16
CA PHE A 112 -8.26 -7.03 0.33
C PHE A 112 -8.24 -7.36 1.82
N ASP A 113 -8.73 -6.44 2.63
CA ASP A 113 -8.89 -6.60 4.07
C ASP A 113 -10.36 -6.78 4.43
N LYS A 114 -10.69 -7.88 5.09
CA LYS A 114 -12.07 -8.21 5.48
C LYS A 114 -12.40 -7.84 6.93
N ASP A 115 -11.40 -7.42 7.69
CA ASP A 115 -11.42 -7.32 9.15
C ASP A 115 -11.43 -5.85 9.60
N TRP A 116 -12.24 -5.01 8.95
CA TRP A 116 -12.51 -3.65 9.43
C TRP A 116 -13.73 -3.69 10.34
N ALA A 117 -13.50 -3.38 11.61
CA ALA A 117 -14.53 -3.07 12.59
C ALA A 117 -14.09 -1.79 13.31
N PHE A 118 -14.92 -0.75 13.29
CA PHE A 118 -14.52 0.57 13.82
C PHE A 118 -15.73 1.42 14.23
N GLU A 119 -15.47 2.36 15.12
CA GLU A 119 -16.41 3.42 15.48
C GLU A 119 -16.21 4.66 14.60
N TYR A 120 -17.31 5.32 14.24
CA TYR A 120 -17.28 6.63 13.59
C TYR A 120 -18.42 7.54 14.07
N ASN A 121 -18.06 8.78 14.37
CA ASN A 121 -18.96 9.84 14.80
C ASN A 121 -18.56 11.13 14.06
N ASP A 122 -19.47 11.70 13.29
CA ASP A 122 -19.29 12.90 12.48
C ASP A 122 -19.04 14.17 13.31
N ALA A 123 -19.45 14.17 14.59
CA ALA A 123 -19.17 15.26 15.52
C ALA A 123 -17.74 15.20 16.10
N GLN A 124 -17.00 14.10 15.90
CA GLN A 124 -15.64 13.91 16.44
C GLN A 124 -14.63 13.82 15.29
N PRO A 125 -13.72 14.80 15.15
CA PRO A 125 -12.72 14.74 14.09
C PRO A 125 -11.76 13.57 14.31
N LEU A 126 -11.35 12.90 13.23
CA LEU A 126 -10.32 11.87 13.27
C LEU A 126 -8.98 12.50 13.69
N GLN A 127 -8.38 11.98 14.76
CA GLN A 127 -7.13 12.49 15.31
C GLN A 127 -5.97 11.54 15.01
N PHE A 128 -4.92 12.07 14.39
CA PHE A 128 -3.68 11.34 14.17
C PHE A 128 -2.79 11.44 15.42
N SER A 129 -2.24 10.31 15.85
CA SER A 129 -1.16 10.25 16.83
C SER A 129 -0.20 9.14 16.44
N GLU A 130 1.09 9.46 16.35
CA GLU A 130 2.13 8.50 16.00
C GLU A 130 2.41 7.51 17.15
N ASN A 131 2.27 7.97 18.39
CA ASN A 131 2.69 7.25 19.60
C ASN A 131 1.52 6.80 20.48
N SER A 132 0.28 7.01 20.07
CA SER A 132 -0.87 6.67 20.89
C SER A 132 -2.05 6.20 20.04
N TYR A 133 -2.81 5.26 20.60
CA TYR A 133 -4.11 4.90 20.07
C TYR A 133 -5.11 6.04 20.30
N THR A 134 -5.78 6.51 19.25
CA THR A 134 -6.84 7.53 19.32
C THR A 134 -8.20 6.92 19.04
N SER A 135 -8.33 6.21 17.92
CA SER A 135 -9.51 5.44 17.54
C SER A 135 -9.11 4.32 16.58
N GLN A 136 -9.98 3.33 16.46
CA GLN A 136 -9.74 2.20 15.57
C GLN A 136 -9.66 2.62 14.10
N LEU A 137 -10.55 3.52 13.66
CA LEU A 137 -10.54 4.04 12.30
C LEU A 137 -9.24 4.80 12.01
N ALA A 138 -8.82 5.72 12.90
CA ALA A 138 -7.57 6.46 12.71
C ALA A 138 -6.34 5.53 12.65
N SER A 139 -6.30 4.46 13.48
CA SER A 139 -5.21 3.47 13.44
C SER A 139 -5.19 2.65 12.15
N LEU A 140 -6.36 2.23 11.63
CA LEU A 140 -6.46 1.54 10.33
C LEU A 140 -5.88 2.40 9.19
N LEU A 141 -6.30 3.67 9.12
CA LEU A 141 -5.85 4.61 8.08
C LEU A 141 -4.36 4.92 8.20
N THR A 142 -3.87 5.12 9.42
CA THR A 142 -2.44 5.37 9.70
C THR A 142 -1.58 4.17 9.29
N PHE A 143 -2.01 2.96 9.63
CA PHE A 143 -1.31 1.73 9.27
C PHE A 143 -1.15 1.59 7.75
N TYR A 144 -2.24 1.76 6.98
CA TYR A 144 -2.16 1.65 5.53
C TYR A 144 -1.36 2.79 4.89
N SER A 145 -1.41 3.99 5.46
CA SER A 145 -0.61 5.11 4.97
C SER A 145 0.88 4.79 5.06
N TYR A 146 1.35 4.28 6.22
CA TYR A 146 2.74 3.84 6.36
C TYR A 146 3.09 2.64 5.47
N LEU A 147 2.19 1.67 5.34
CA LEU A 147 2.44 0.50 4.50
C LEU A 147 2.59 0.88 3.01
N ILE A 148 1.71 1.76 2.52
CA ILE A 148 1.74 2.26 1.13
C ILE A 148 3.04 3.02 0.87
N ILE A 149 3.43 3.94 1.76
CA ILE A 149 4.68 4.71 1.63
C ILE A 149 5.89 3.78 1.71
N GLY A 150 5.87 2.79 2.62
CA GLY A 150 6.96 1.83 2.76
C GLY A 150 7.20 1.01 1.49
N LEU A 151 6.11 0.47 0.91
CA LEU A 151 6.19 -0.31 -0.33
C LEU A 151 6.60 0.54 -1.54
N ASP A 152 6.13 1.79 -1.59
CA ASP A 152 6.58 2.72 -2.61
C ASP A 152 8.09 2.98 -2.51
N ASN A 153 8.60 3.27 -1.31
CA ASN A 153 10.04 3.47 -1.08
C ASN A 153 10.88 2.23 -1.43
N ASP A 154 10.40 1.01 -1.12
CA ASP A 154 11.04 -0.25 -1.52
C ASP A 154 11.08 -0.42 -3.05
N SER A 155 10.12 0.14 -3.77
CA SER A 155 10.10 0.11 -5.24
C SER A 155 11.14 1.04 -5.88
N PHE A 156 11.54 2.11 -5.19
CA PHE A 156 12.53 3.08 -5.66
C PHE A 156 13.95 2.82 -5.14
N SER A 157 14.08 2.16 -3.99
CA SER A 157 15.37 1.88 -3.35
C SER A 157 15.33 0.57 -2.59
N ARG A 158 16.44 -0.18 -2.62
CA ARG A 158 16.53 -1.45 -1.91
C ARG A 158 16.34 -1.22 -0.40
N LEU A 159 15.29 -1.83 0.15
CA LEU A 159 14.89 -1.74 1.55
C LEU A 159 14.53 -0.32 2.03
N GLY A 160 14.15 0.59 1.12
CA GLY A 160 13.78 1.97 1.45
C GLY A 160 12.57 2.10 2.37
N GLY A 161 11.71 1.09 2.44
CA GLY A 161 10.48 1.10 3.24
C GLY A 161 10.67 0.88 4.74
N SER A 162 11.86 0.50 5.20
CA SER A 162 12.06 -0.02 6.57
C SER A 162 11.57 0.94 7.65
N ALA A 163 11.87 2.23 7.54
CA ALA A 163 11.44 3.23 8.51
C ALA A 163 9.91 3.37 8.61
N MET A 164 9.18 3.12 7.51
CA MET A 164 7.72 3.16 7.52
C MET A 164 7.12 1.89 8.12
N TYR A 165 7.73 0.73 7.88
CA TYR A 165 7.30 -0.51 8.52
C TYR A 165 7.51 -0.45 10.03
N ASP A 166 8.60 0.15 10.51
CA ASP A 166 8.81 0.37 11.96
C ASP A 166 7.71 1.23 12.57
N ARG A 167 7.30 2.30 11.88
CA ARG A 167 6.16 3.13 12.31
C ARG A 167 4.84 2.38 12.26
N ALA A 168 4.60 1.55 11.24
CA ALA A 168 3.42 0.69 11.16
C ALA A 168 3.39 -0.34 12.31
N THR A 169 4.55 -0.84 12.75
CA THR A 169 4.68 -1.73 13.91
C THR A 169 4.30 -1.02 15.20
N ASN A 170 4.64 0.27 15.35
CA ASN A 170 4.16 1.07 16.48
C ASN A 170 2.63 1.18 16.50
N VAL A 171 1.99 1.39 15.34
CA VAL A 171 0.53 1.42 15.22
C VAL A 171 -0.08 0.08 15.65
N LEU A 172 0.46 -1.02 15.13
CA LEU A 172 0.02 -2.38 15.49
C LEU A 172 0.11 -2.62 17.00
N ASN A 173 1.24 -2.25 17.62
CA ASN A 173 1.44 -2.40 19.06
C ASN A 173 0.48 -1.53 19.87
N ASN A 174 0.23 -0.29 19.45
CA ASN A 174 -0.71 0.61 20.11
C ASN A 174 -2.14 0.08 20.10
N VAL A 175 -2.59 -0.46 18.95
CA VAL A 175 -3.92 -1.10 18.84
C VAL A 175 -3.97 -2.34 19.72
N ALA A 176 -2.97 -3.22 19.64
CA ALA A 176 -2.95 -4.45 20.44
C ALA A 176 -2.98 -4.18 21.96
N ALA A 177 -2.39 -3.06 22.42
CA ALA A 177 -2.37 -2.69 23.82
C ALA A 177 -3.69 -2.09 24.34
N GLN A 178 -4.46 -1.40 23.48
CA GLN A 178 -5.65 -0.65 23.91
C GLN A 178 -6.97 -1.28 23.46
N ASN A 179 -6.98 -2.01 22.35
CA ASN A 179 -8.15 -2.69 21.81
C ASN A 179 -7.81 -4.15 21.50
N LEU A 180 -7.78 -4.96 22.56
CA LEU A 180 -7.44 -6.38 22.48
C LEU A 180 -8.38 -7.18 21.57
N ASN A 181 -9.59 -6.72 21.26
CA ASN A 181 -10.56 -7.47 20.45
C ASN A 181 -10.66 -6.94 19.02
N ALA A 182 -9.83 -5.96 18.64
CA ALA A 182 -9.78 -5.47 17.27
C ALA A 182 -9.32 -6.58 16.31
N PRO A 183 -10.14 -6.97 15.32
CA PRO A 183 -9.80 -8.06 14.41
C PRO A 183 -8.68 -7.65 13.45
N GLY A 184 -7.97 -8.62 12.87
CA GLY A 184 -6.98 -8.43 11.81
C GLY A 184 -5.60 -7.93 12.28
N TRP A 185 -5.42 -7.71 13.59
CA TRP A 185 -4.18 -7.18 14.18
C TRP A 185 -3.31 -8.26 14.83
N LYS A 186 -3.69 -9.55 14.77
CA LYS A 186 -2.98 -10.63 15.46
C LYS A 186 -2.64 -11.81 14.55
N ALA A 187 -1.61 -12.55 14.94
CA ALA A 187 -1.12 -13.72 14.21
C ALA A 187 -2.14 -14.88 14.11
N PHE A 188 -2.96 -15.06 15.15
CA PHE A 188 -3.79 -16.27 15.34
C PHE A 188 -5.24 -16.13 14.84
N GLU A 189 -5.53 -15.11 14.03
CA GLU A 189 -6.87 -14.86 13.48
C GLU A 189 -7.02 -15.40 12.06
N ASP A 190 -6.21 -14.88 11.14
CA ASP A 190 -6.13 -15.30 9.74
C ASP A 190 -4.66 -15.29 9.32
N THR A 191 -4.30 -16.06 8.29
CA THR A 191 -2.98 -16.03 7.65
C THR A 191 -2.83 -14.87 6.67
N ARG A 192 -3.94 -14.21 6.27
CA ARG A 192 -3.99 -13.04 5.40
C ARG A 192 -4.66 -11.86 6.10
N ASN A 193 -3.92 -11.19 6.97
CA ASN A 193 -4.37 -9.98 7.68
C ASN A 193 -3.26 -8.92 7.78
N ARG A 194 -3.57 -7.78 8.41
CA ARG A 194 -2.62 -6.66 8.60
C ARG A 194 -1.37 -7.08 9.36
N TYR A 195 -1.54 -7.91 10.39
CA TYR A 195 -0.42 -8.46 11.16
C TYR A 195 0.58 -9.18 10.26
N TRP A 196 0.12 -10.14 9.45
CA TRP A 196 1.01 -10.89 8.55
C TRP A 196 1.58 -10.03 7.44
N LEU A 197 0.78 -9.12 6.88
CA LEU A 197 1.23 -8.20 5.83
C LEU A 197 2.45 -7.38 6.28
N LEU A 198 2.42 -6.84 7.50
CA LEU A 198 3.52 -6.05 8.06
C LEU A 198 4.69 -6.92 8.53
N THR A 199 4.42 -7.94 9.35
CA THR A 199 5.48 -8.78 9.92
C THR A 199 6.27 -9.52 8.86
N ASN A 200 5.64 -9.92 7.75
CA ASN A 200 6.33 -10.50 6.61
C ASN A 200 7.33 -9.52 5.97
N LEU A 201 7.03 -8.21 5.92
CA LEU A 201 7.94 -7.20 5.38
C LEU A 201 9.15 -6.90 6.28
N GLN A 202 9.07 -7.25 7.56
CA GLN A 202 10.16 -7.08 8.52
C GLN A 202 10.94 -8.36 8.80
N ASP A 203 10.45 -9.54 8.39
CA ASP A 203 11.14 -10.81 8.59
C ASP A 203 12.42 -10.89 7.71
N PRO A 204 13.61 -11.07 8.30
CA PRO A 204 14.86 -11.23 7.54
C PRO A 204 14.83 -12.39 6.54
N GLN A 205 14.03 -13.45 6.78
CA GLN A 205 13.88 -14.56 5.85
C GLN A 205 13.07 -14.20 4.61
N ILE A 206 12.27 -13.13 4.68
CA ILE A 206 11.44 -12.60 3.60
C ILE A 206 12.09 -11.36 2.97
N GLU A 207 13.17 -10.79 3.53
CA GLU A 207 13.93 -9.68 2.92
C GLU A 207 14.21 -9.83 1.40
N PRO A 208 14.53 -11.04 0.87
CA PRO A 208 14.71 -11.21 -0.58
C PRO A 208 13.47 -10.81 -1.41
N PHE A 209 12.26 -10.87 -0.86
CA PHE A 209 11.05 -10.34 -1.48
C PHE A 209 11.15 -8.82 -1.68
N ARG A 210 11.56 -8.07 -0.64
CA ARG A 210 11.70 -6.60 -0.73
C ARG A 210 12.79 -6.18 -1.72
N THR A 211 13.88 -6.95 -1.77
CA THR A 211 14.90 -6.75 -2.82
C THR A 211 14.35 -7.08 -4.21
N ALA A 212 13.48 -8.09 -4.34
CA ALA A 212 12.79 -8.41 -5.58
C ALA A 212 11.85 -7.29 -6.04
N VAL A 213 11.13 -6.62 -5.12
CA VAL A 213 10.31 -5.43 -5.41
C VAL A 213 11.16 -4.36 -6.07
N TYR A 214 12.28 -3.95 -5.46
CA TYR A 214 13.22 -2.98 -6.08
C TYR A 214 13.68 -3.42 -7.48
N ASN A 215 14.08 -4.68 -7.64
CA ASN A 215 14.56 -5.19 -8.92
C ASN A 215 13.46 -5.23 -9.99
N TYR A 216 12.23 -5.53 -9.60
CA TYR A 216 11.07 -5.57 -10.49
C TYR A 216 10.74 -4.17 -11.01
N PHE A 217 10.60 -3.20 -10.11
CA PHE A 217 10.20 -1.84 -10.47
C PHE A 217 11.36 -1.03 -11.05
N ARG A 218 12.40 -0.78 -10.24
CA ARG A 218 13.47 0.16 -10.61
C ARG A 218 14.44 -0.39 -11.65
N GLN A 219 14.76 -1.68 -11.57
CA GLN A 219 15.69 -2.34 -12.49
C GLN A 219 14.99 -3.10 -13.62
N GLY A 220 13.66 -3.17 -13.59
CA GLY A 220 12.83 -3.83 -14.59
C GLY A 220 11.97 -2.83 -15.34
N MET A 221 10.82 -2.49 -14.75
CA MET A 221 9.82 -1.62 -15.38
C MET A 221 10.38 -0.25 -15.79
N ASP A 222 11.14 0.42 -14.91
CA ASP A 222 11.67 1.77 -15.15
C ASP A 222 12.72 1.84 -16.28
N ILE A 223 13.32 0.71 -16.66
CA ILE A 223 14.28 0.65 -17.77
C ILE A 223 13.69 0.02 -19.03
N PHE A 224 12.42 -0.39 -19.00
CA PHE A 224 11.83 -1.26 -20.02
C PHE A 224 11.84 -0.63 -21.41
N ILE A 225 11.57 0.68 -21.53
CA ILE A 225 11.60 1.39 -22.82
C ILE A 225 13.00 1.32 -23.44
N SER A 226 14.03 1.61 -22.65
CA SER A 226 15.40 1.75 -23.17
C SER A 226 16.12 0.41 -23.34
N LYS A 227 15.83 -0.56 -22.46
CA LYS A 227 16.53 -1.85 -22.39
C LYS A 227 15.56 -3.00 -22.09
N PRO A 228 14.66 -3.36 -23.02
CA PRO A 228 13.61 -4.36 -22.76
C PRO A 228 14.14 -5.77 -22.46
N ALA A 229 15.29 -6.17 -23.02
CA ALA A 229 15.90 -7.47 -22.72
C ALA A 229 16.46 -7.53 -21.28
N ASP A 230 17.18 -6.49 -20.86
CA ASP A 230 17.71 -6.38 -19.50
C ASP A 230 16.57 -6.28 -18.49
N ALA A 231 15.52 -5.52 -18.81
CA ALA A 231 14.34 -5.37 -18.00
C ALA A 231 13.66 -6.72 -17.71
N ARG A 232 13.40 -7.52 -18.75
CA ARG A 232 12.84 -8.88 -18.60
C ARG A 232 13.74 -9.78 -17.78
N THR A 233 15.06 -9.69 -17.98
CA THR A 233 16.05 -10.46 -17.20
C THR A 233 15.96 -10.11 -15.72
N ASN A 234 15.86 -8.83 -15.37
CA ASN A 234 15.77 -8.37 -13.98
C ASN A 234 14.41 -8.72 -13.35
N ILE A 235 13.32 -8.62 -14.11
CA ILE A 235 11.98 -9.05 -13.67
C ILE A 235 11.98 -10.57 -13.42
N LEU A 236 12.58 -11.39 -14.29
CA LEU A 236 12.69 -12.84 -14.08
C LEU A 236 13.51 -13.16 -12.82
N LYS A 237 14.60 -12.43 -12.57
CA LYS A 237 15.38 -12.57 -11.32
C LYS A 237 14.54 -12.23 -10.09
N ALA A 238 13.74 -11.17 -10.16
CA ALA A 238 12.82 -10.81 -9.09
C ALA A 238 11.80 -11.94 -8.82
N ILE A 239 11.15 -12.47 -9.87
CA ILE A 239 10.20 -13.58 -9.77
C ILE A 239 10.84 -14.82 -9.14
N ARG A 240 12.07 -15.18 -9.55
CA ARG A 240 12.83 -16.30 -8.93
C ARG A 240 13.15 -16.05 -7.45
N SER A 241 13.50 -14.83 -7.08
CA SER A 241 13.72 -14.48 -5.67
C SER A 241 12.43 -14.63 -4.85
N ILE A 242 11.28 -14.23 -5.42
CA ILE A 242 9.97 -14.42 -4.79
C ILE A 242 9.65 -15.92 -4.64
N GLN A 243 9.95 -16.74 -5.66
CA GLN A 243 9.81 -18.19 -5.58
C GLN A 243 10.61 -18.80 -4.42
N GLN A 244 11.87 -18.39 -4.24
CA GLN A 244 12.70 -18.88 -3.14
C GLN A 244 12.13 -18.53 -1.77
N VAL A 245 11.56 -17.32 -1.62
CA VAL A 245 10.88 -16.92 -0.38
C VAL A 245 9.63 -17.77 -0.19
N ALA A 246 8.81 -17.97 -1.22
CA ALA A 246 7.60 -18.78 -1.13
C ALA A 246 7.89 -20.24 -0.76
N GLN A 247 8.97 -20.82 -1.28
CA GLN A 247 9.40 -22.19 -0.93
C GLN A 247 9.83 -22.31 0.54
N ARG A 248 10.43 -21.26 1.11
CA ARG A 248 10.84 -21.22 2.53
C ARG A 248 9.67 -20.89 3.46
N ARG A 249 8.78 -20.00 3.02
CA ARG A 249 7.61 -19.50 3.77
C ARG A 249 6.35 -19.58 2.89
N PRO A 250 5.76 -20.76 2.73
CA PRO A 250 4.53 -20.91 1.95
C PRO A 250 3.37 -20.11 2.56
N GLY A 251 2.45 -19.62 1.71
CA GLY A 251 1.24 -18.92 2.17
C GLY A 251 1.46 -17.50 2.69
N THR A 252 2.64 -16.91 2.48
CA THR A 252 2.98 -15.54 2.90
C THR A 252 2.04 -14.51 2.25
N ALA A 253 1.37 -13.69 3.07
CA ALA A 253 0.35 -12.75 2.61
C ALA A 253 0.87 -11.73 1.59
N ILE A 254 2.12 -11.26 1.75
CA ILE A 254 2.72 -10.26 0.86
C ILE A 254 2.99 -10.80 -0.55
N ILE A 255 3.31 -12.09 -0.68
CA ILE A 255 3.54 -12.73 -1.99
C ILE A 255 2.22 -12.82 -2.77
N ARG A 256 1.14 -13.19 -2.08
CA ARG A 256 -0.19 -13.21 -2.69
C ARG A 256 -0.63 -11.82 -3.15
N SER A 257 -0.46 -10.81 -2.29
CA SER A 257 -0.71 -9.40 -2.63
C SER A 257 0.08 -8.94 -3.86
N PHE A 258 1.33 -9.38 -3.98
CA PHE A 258 2.14 -9.10 -5.17
C PHE A 258 1.53 -9.71 -6.44
N PHE A 259 1.14 -10.98 -6.44
CA PHE A 259 0.55 -11.59 -7.65
C PHE A 259 -0.87 -11.08 -7.97
N ASP A 260 -1.66 -10.73 -6.94
CA ASP A 260 -2.94 -10.02 -7.11
C ASP A 260 -2.73 -8.70 -7.88
N ALA A 261 -1.62 -8.00 -7.65
CA ALA A 261 -1.25 -6.78 -8.37
C ALA A 261 -0.57 -7.01 -9.73
N LYS A 262 0.20 -8.09 -9.87
CA LYS A 262 1.20 -8.24 -10.97
C LYS A 262 0.89 -9.29 -12.02
N SER A 263 -0.08 -10.18 -11.79
CA SER A 263 -0.37 -11.29 -12.71
C SER A 263 -0.50 -10.84 -14.18
N ASP A 264 -1.31 -9.82 -14.46
CA ASP A 264 -1.55 -9.32 -15.83
C ASP A 264 -0.33 -8.58 -16.42
N GLU A 265 0.41 -7.85 -15.58
CA GLU A 265 1.62 -7.12 -15.99
C GLU A 265 2.75 -8.09 -16.35
N ILE A 266 2.94 -9.15 -15.57
CA ILE A 266 3.95 -10.18 -15.85
C ILE A 266 3.64 -10.88 -17.17
N VAL A 267 2.38 -11.21 -17.44
CA VAL A 267 1.97 -11.77 -18.75
C VAL A 267 2.34 -10.82 -19.89
N SER A 268 2.01 -9.54 -19.74
CA SER A 268 2.29 -8.50 -20.75
C SER A 268 3.79 -8.32 -21.01
N VAL A 269 4.60 -8.30 -19.95
CA VAL A 269 6.06 -8.19 -20.00
C VAL A 269 6.68 -9.36 -20.77
N PHE A 270 6.26 -10.59 -20.49
CA PHE A 270 6.86 -11.80 -21.06
C PHE A 270 6.23 -12.27 -22.38
N LYS A 271 5.08 -11.74 -22.79
CA LYS A 271 4.48 -12.05 -24.10
C LYS A 271 5.45 -11.80 -25.27
N GLY A 272 6.28 -10.76 -25.18
CA GLY A 272 7.35 -10.46 -26.15
C GLY A 272 8.75 -10.99 -25.76
N GLY A 273 8.86 -11.87 -24.77
CA GLY A 273 10.12 -12.44 -24.29
C GLY A 273 10.60 -13.67 -25.07
N ALA A 274 11.82 -14.13 -24.75
CA ALA A 274 12.36 -15.35 -25.35
C ALA A 274 11.55 -16.60 -24.92
N PRO A 275 11.41 -17.63 -25.79
CA PRO A 275 10.65 -18.83 -25.45
C PRO A 275 11.09 -19.53 -24.15
N ALA A 276 12.39 -19.55 -23.87
CA ALA A 276 12.93 -20.15 -22.64
C ALA A 276 12.49 -19.37 -21.38
N ASP A 277 12.46 -18.05 -21.45
CA ASP A 277 12.01 -17.20 -20.34
C ASP A 277 10.52 -17.37 -20.12
N LYS A 278 9.71 -17.39 -21.20
CA LYS A 278 8.26 -17.65 -21.13
C LYS A 278 7.97 -18.97 -20.41
N GLN A 279 8.67 -20.05 -20.78
CA GLN A 279 8.51 -21.36 -20.15
C GLN A 279 8.89 -21.34 -18.67
N THR A 280 10.00 -20.68 -18.33
CA THR A 280 10.47 -20.55 -16.95
C THR A 280 9.46 -19.77 -16.10
N VAL A 281 9.01 -18.61 -16.59
CA VAL A 281 8.02 -17.77 -15.90
C VAL A 281 6.72 -18.53 -15.71
N TYR A 282 6.20 -19.18 -16.75
CA TYR A 282 5.00 -20.00 -16.65
C TYR A 282 5.12 -21.08 -15.57
N SER A 283 6.26 -21.78 -15.51
CA SER A 283 6.50 -22.81 -14.50
C SER A 283 6.46 -22.24 -13.08
N ILE A 284 7.12 -21.10 -12.84
CA ILE A 284 7.16 -20.47 -11.52
C ILE A 284 5.76 -19.96 -11.14
N LEU A 285 5.07 -19.28 -12.05
CA LEU A 285 3.75 -18.72 -11.78
C LEU A 285 2.70 -19.81 -11.54
N SER A 286 2.82 -20.97 -12.20
CA SER A 286 1.93 -22.11 -11.96
C SER A 286 2.11 -22.70 -10.56
N GLU A 287 3.31 -22.61 -9.97
CA GLU A 287 3.60 -23.04 -8.60
C GLU A 287 3.09 -22.00 -7.59
N LEU A 288 3.34 -20.72 -7.83
CA LEU A 288 3.13 -19.66 -6.84
C LEU A 288 1.73 -19.03 -6.86
N ASP A 289 1.09 -19.00 -8.02
CA ASP A 289 -0.22 -18.37 -8.23
C ASP A 289 -1.11 -19.24 -9.13
N PRO A 290 -1.46 -20.46 -8.66
CA PRO A 290 -2.26 -21.41 -9.44
C PRO A 290 -3.66 -20.88 -9.77
N THR A 291 -4.19 -19.92 -9.00
CA THR A 291 -5.49 -19.29 -9.26
C THR A 291 -5.54 -18.48 -10.55
N ASN A 292 -4.41 -18.01 -11.06
CA ASN A 292 -4.31 -17.27 -12.32
C ASN A 292 -3.74 -18.11 -13.47
N ILE A 293 -3.67 -19.45 -13.35
CA ILE A 293 -3.03 -20.31 -14.35
C ILE A 293 -3.57 -20.12 -15.78
N THR A 294 -4.88 -19.90 -15.93
CA THR A 294 -5.51 -19.63 -17.23
C THR A 294 -4.96 -18.36 -17.88
N LYS A 295 -4.63 -17.33 -17.09
CA LYS A 295 -3.98 -16.12 -17.60
C LYS A 295 -2.57 -16.43 -18.11
N TYR A 296 -1.84 -17.27 -17.37
CA TYR A 296 -0.44 -17.59 -17.68
C TYR A 296 -0.27 -18.52 -18.88
N GLN A 297 -1.26 -19.34 -19.22
CA GLN A 297 -1.23 -20.21 -20.40
C GLN A 297 -0.96 -19.46 -21.71
N VAL A 298 -1.32 -18.18 -21.79
CA VAL A 298 -1.03 -17.32 -22.96
C VAL A 298 0.47 -17.21 -23.24
N LEU A 299 1.33 -17.38 -22.22
CA LEU A 299 2.79 -17.38 -22.39
C LEU A 299 3.30 -18.60 -23.16
N LEU A 300 2.55 -19.69 -23.22
CA LEU A 300 2.91 -20.91 -23.96
C LEU A 300 2.44 -20.87 -25.42
N GLN A 301 1.59 -19.90 -25.77
CA GLN A 301 1.11 -19.72 -27.14
C GLN A 301 2.18 -19.01 -27.98
N ARG A 302 2.33 -19.44 -29.23
CA ARG A 302 3.34 -18.93 -30.16
C ARG A 302 3.11 -17.47 -30.54
#